data_AF-A0A5C5WT76-F1
#
_entry.id   AF-A0A5C5WT76-F1
#
_cell.length_a   1.000
_cell.length_b   1.000
_cell.length_c   1.000
_cell.angle_alpha   90.00
_cell.angle_beta   90.00
_cell.angle_gamma   90.00
#
_symmetry.space_group_name_H-M   'P 1'
#
loop_
_entity.id
_entity.type
_entity.pdbx_description
1 polymer ?
#
loop_
_entity_poly.entity_id
_entity_poly.type
_entity_poly.pdbx_seq_one_letter_code
_entity_poly.pdbx_strand_id
1 'polypeptide(L)'
;MPIQVTCPKCLKRFQVSDKFAGKTGPCPNCKSQLKVPDKSEEVTIHVPDDGAPKDRTGKSVLKPIKRKETDVTKKGLLITGGAILAAIAVAVGMRLTGGLPLAGLILGAIAIAPPLVWAGYSFVHDSELEPYVGPELRNRVLICSVLFAALWLLYAFIPSYLFDLEAPSEMSYLVFGIIFSVMLVIGAFISVAAFELEFASGLAHAGLYLIATILLGVIAGVTFAGVIPV
;
A
#
# COMPACT_ATOMS: atom_id res chain seq x y z
N MET A 1 35.32 38.23 -1.06
CA MET A 1 34.83 36.92 -1.51
C MET A 1 35.52 36.56 -2.84
N PRO A 2 35.56 35.29 -3.24
CA PRO A 2 36.02 34.91 -4.58
C PRO A 2 34.85 34.96 -5.57
N ILE A 3 35.05 35.61 -6.71
CA ILE A 3 34.09 35.68 -7.81
C ILE A 3 34.28 34.44 -8.69
N GLN A 4 33.22 33.65 -8.90
CA GLN A 4 33.24 32.55 -9.86
C GLN A 4 33.00 33.09 -11.28
N VAL A 5 34.00 32.94 -12.14
CA VAL A 5 33.94 33.39 -13.52
C VAL A 5 33.98 32.18 -14.45
N THR A 6 33.10 32.17 -15.45
CA THR A 6 33.11 31.18 -16.52
C THR A 6 33.68 31.83 -17.78
N CYS A 7 34.76 31.26 -18.33
CA CYS A 7 35.33 31.79 -19.57
C CYS A 7 34.42 31.49 -20.78
N PRO A 8 34.07 32.46 -21.63
CA PRO A 8 33.20 32.22 -22.78
C PRO A 8 33.86 31.37 -23.88
N LYS A 9 35.20 31.32 -23.94
CA LYS A 9 35.94 30.61 -24.99
C LYS A 9 36.29 29.16 -24.63
N CYS A 10 36.65 28.90 -23.37
CA CYS A 10 37.05 27.55 -22.95
C CYS A 10 36.09 26.91 -21.93
N LEU A 11 35.04 27.63 -21.52
CA LEU A 11 33.98 27.20 -20.60
C LEU A 11 34.44 26.71 -19.21
N LYS A 12 35.74 26.78 -18.93
CA LYS A 12 36.28 26.47 -17.60
C LYS A 12 35.87 27.55 -16.61
N ARG A 13 35.43 27.09 -15.44
CA ARG A 13 35.09 27.92 -14.27
C ARG A 13 36.33 28.08 -13.41
N PHE A 14 36.60 29.30 -12.95
CA PHE A 14 37.71 29.58 -12.05
C PHE A 14 37.33 30.72 -11.09
N GLN A 15 38.02 30.78 -9.96
CA GLN A 15 37.78 31.78 -8.93
C GLN A 15 38.81 32.90 -9.03
N VAL A 16 38.34 34.15 -9.09
CA VAL A 16 39.19 35.34 -9.05
C VAL A 16 38.88 36.16 -7.82
N SER A 17 39.88 36.87 -7.29
CA SER A 17 39.64 37.75 -6.14
C SER A 17 38.77 38.95 -6.53
N ASP A 18 37.94 39.42 -5.60
CA ASP A 18 37.12 40.64 -5.74
C ASP A 18 37.86 41.88 -6.28
N LYS A 19 39.18 41.97 -6.11
CA LYS A 19 40.01 43.10 -6.61
C LYS A 19 40.01 43.24 -8.15
N PHE A 20 39.59 42.20 -8.85
CA PHE A 20 39.49 42.15 -10.31
C PHE A 20 38.07 42.30 -10.83
N ALA A 21 37.07 42.53 -9.97
CA ALA A 21 35.70 42.86 -10.39
C ALA A 21 35.72 44.03 -11.39
N GLY A 22 35.00 43.89 -12.50
CA GLY A 22 34.91 44.90 -13.56
C GLY A 22 36.12 45.04 -14.48
N LYS A 23 37.25 44.43 -14.13
CA LYS A 23 38.50 44.54 -14.89
C LYS A 23 38.60 43.47 -15.97
N THR A 24 39.29 43.80 -17.05
CA THR A 24 39.63 42.85 -18.12
C THR A 24 40.95 42.14 -17.78
N GLY A 25 40.97 40.82 -17.96
CA GLY A 25 42.14 40.00 -17.69
C GLY A 25 42.21 38.75 -18.58
N PRO A 26 43.39 38.15 -18.75
CA PRO A 26 43.54 36.91 -19.51
C PRO A 26 42.99 35.71 -18.73
N CYS A 27 42.29 34.81 -19.41
CA CYS A 27 41.90 33.53 -18.83
C CYS A 27 43.14 32.68 -18.48
N PRO A 28 43.22 32.07 -17.28
CA PRO A 28 44.36 31.23 -16.88
C PRO A 28 44.55 29.99 -17.76
N ASN A 29 43.49 29.53 -18.46
CA ASN A 29 43.53 28.32 -19.28
C ASN A 29 43.76 28.58 -20.77
N CYS A 30 43.07 29.56 -21.37
CA CYS A 30 43.15 29.82 -22.82
C CYS A 30 43.72 31.19 -23.19
N LYS A 31 44.13 31.99 -22.19
CA LYS A 31 44.71 33.34 -22.32
C LYS A 31 43.86 34.38 -23.07
N SER A 32 42.63 34.04 -23.46
CA SER A 32 41.71 35.01 -24.07
C SER A 32 41.33 36.09 -23.05
N GLN A 33 41.27 37.35 -23.50
CA GLN A 33 40.80 38.45 -22.68
C GLN A 33 39.32 38.27 -22.35
N LEU A 34 38.97 38.39 -21.07
CA LEU A 34 37.59 38.38 -20.59
C LEU A 34 37.41 39.49 -19.55
N LYS A 35 36.21 40.07 -19.50
CA LYS A 35 35.81 41.01 -18.45
C LYS A 35 35.27 40.20 -17.28
N VAL A 36 35.81 40.42 -16.08
CA VAL A 36 35.27 39.84 -14.85
C VAL A 36 33.98 40.60 -14.50
N PRO A 37 32.86 39.91 -14.18
CA PRO A 37 31.61 40.54 -13.77
C PRO A 37 31.83 41.56 -12.65
N ASP A 38 31.09 42.66 -12.74
CA ASP A 38 31.11 43.71 -11.73
C ASP A 38 30.38 43.22 -10.46
N LYS A 39 30.82 43.70 -9.29
CA LYS A 39 30.21 43.32 -8.02
C LYS A 39 28.73 43.75 -7.91
N SER A 40 28.32 44.72 -8.75
CA SER A 40 26.93 45.19 -8.88
C SER A 40 26.03 44.26 -9.69
N GLU A 41 26.58 43.29 -10.43
CA GLU A 41 25.81 42.28 -11.16
C GLU A 41 25.50 41.04 -10.28
N GLU A 42 25.74 41.13 -8.97
CA GLU A 42 25.33 40.10 -8.02
C GLU A 42 23.81 39.97 -8.03
N VAL A 43 23.32 38.90 -8.65
CA VAL A 43 21.90 38.54 -8.67
C VAL A 43 21.52 38.09 -7.26
N THR A 44 21.04 39.03 -6.46
CA THR A 44 20.41 38.72 -5.19
C THR A 44 19.09 38.04 -5.48
N ILE A 45 19.05 36.71 -5.32
CA ILE A 45 17.81 35.95 -5.43
C ILE A 45 16.98 36.29 -4.19
N HIS A 46 16.05 37.22 -4.34
CA HIS A 46 15.01 37.48 -3.35
C HIS A 46 14.05 36.29 -3.35
N VAL A 47 14.30 35.34 -2.45
CA VAL A 47 13.29 34.33 -2.13
C VAL A 47 12.09 35.10 -1.55
N PRO A 48 10.86 34.87 -2.05
CA PRO A 48 9.66 35.47 -1.47
C PRO A 48 9.64 35.19 0.04
N ASP A 49 9.40 36.22 0.85
CA ASP A 49 9.29 36.05 2.29
C ASP A 49 8.13 35.09 2.57
N ASP A 50 8.40 34.03 3.33
CA ASP A 50 7.47 32.94 3.60
C ASP A 50 6.33 33.37 4.55
N GLY A 51 6.33 34.63 5.00
CA GLY A 51 5.32 35.21 5.90
C GLY A 51 5.25 34.53 7.27
N ALA A 52 6.12 33.57 7.53
CA ALA A 52 6.13 32.77 8.74
C ALA A 52 6.86 33.51 9.87
N PRO A 53 6.32 33.54 11.10
CA PRO A 53 7.04 34.06 12.27
C PRO A 53 8.41 33.38 12.41
N LYS A 54 9.48 34.18 12.49
CA LYS A 54 10.87 33.68 12.60
C LYS A 54 11.38 33.78 14.03
N ASP A 55 12.23 32.85 14.44
CA ASP A 55 12.89 32.86 15.75
C ASP A 55 14.08 33.84 15.75
N ARG A 56 14.73 34.02 16.91
CA ARG A 56 15.94 34.85 17.04
C ARG A 56 17.11 34.38 16.16
N THR A 57 17.04 33.18 15.60
CA THR A 57 18.05 32.61 14.69
C THR A 57 17.63 32.67 13.21
N GLY A 58 16.49 33.31 12.91
CA GLY A 58 15.97 33.47 11.55
C GLY A 58 15.27 32.23 10.99
N LYS A 59 15.02 31.20 11.80
CA LYS A 59 14.28 30.01 11.38
C LYS A 59 12.79 30.21 11.58
N SER A 60 11.97 29.73 10.64
CA SER A 60 10.52 29.73 10.81
C SER A 60 10.12 28.91 12.04
N VAL A 61 9.41 29.56 12.96
CA VAL A 61 8.89 28.98 14.20
C VAL A 61 7.74 28.01 13.89
N LEU A 62 6.94 28.37 12.88
CA LEU A 62 5.88 27.51 12.34
C LEU A 62 6.50 26.52 11.35
N LYS A 63 7.09 25.45 11.87
CA LYS A 63 7.40 24.29 11.02
C LYS A 63 6.08 23.76 10.44
N PRO A 64 5.99 23.56 9.11
CA PRO A 64 4.86 22.86 8.52
C PRO A 64 4.67 21.52 9.26
N ILE A 65 3.42 21.19 9.55
CA ILE A 65 3.08 19.91 10.18
C ILE A 65 3.64 18.82 9.28
N LYS A 66 4.72 18.18 9.73
CA LYS A 66 5.41 17.18 8.94
C LYS A 66 4.54 15.92 8.98
N ARG A 67 4.14 15.46 7.80
CA ARG A 67 3.42 14.19 7.62
C ARG A 67 4.13 13.09 8.39
N LYS A 68 3.39 12.39 9.24
CA LYS A 68 3.86 11.19 9.93
C LYS A 68 3.36 10.00 9.13
N GLU A 69 4.20 9.48 8.25
CA GLU A 69 3.93 8.23 7.55
C GLU A 69 3.67 7.13 8.58
N THR A 70 2.52 6.47 8.51
CA THR A 70 2.34 5.22 9.20
C THR A 70 3.03 4.13 8.40
N ASP A 71 4.30 3.92 8.68
CA ASP A 71 5.02 2.78 8.13
C ASP A 71 4.38 1.47 8.60
N VAL A 72 4.26 0.52 7.68
CA VAL A 72 3.86 -0.85 7.99
C VAL A 72 4.77 -1.37 9.09
N THR A 73 4.21 -1.59 10.28
CA THR A 73 5.01 -1.93 11.45
C THR A 73 5.69 -3.28 11.19
N LYS A 74 7.02 -3.35 11.34
CA LYS A 74 7.80 -4.60 11.14
C LYS A 74 7.20 -5.80 11.87
N LYS A 75 6.67 -5.59 13.08
CA LYS A 75 5.95 -6.61 13.86
C LYS A 75 4.69 -7.12 13.14
N GLY A 76 3.87 -6.22 12.62
CA GLY A 76 2.65 -6.58 11.88
C GLY A 76 2.97 -7.35 10.60
N LEU A 77 3.98 -6.92 9.84
CA LEU A 77 4.44 -7.63 8.65
C LEU A 77 4.92 -9.06 8.97
N LEU A 78 5.69 -9.23 10.05
CA LEU A 78 6.16 -10.55 10.49
C LEU A 78 5.00 -11.44 10.97
N ILE A 79 4.02 -10.88 11.68
CA ILE A 79 2.84 -11.62 12.15
C ILE A 79 1.99 -12.08 10.97
N THR A 80 1.68 -11.19 10.02
CA THR A 80 0.92 -11.54 8.81
C THR A 80 1.67 -12.56 7.97
N GLY A 81 2.96 -12.34 7.69
CA GLY A 81 3.78 -13.28 6.94
C GLY A 81 3.85 -14.66 7.60
N GLY A 82 4.06 -14.70 8.92
CA GLY A 82 4.04 -15.93 9.71
C GLY A 82 2.69 -16.65 9.68
N ALA A 83 1.58 -15.91 9.80
CA ALA A 83 0.23 -16.48 9.74
C ALA A 83 -0.09 -17.09 8.37
N ILE A 84 0.30 -16.42 7.27
CA ILE A 84 0.12 -16.93 5.91
C ILE A 84 0.95 -18.20 5.71
N LEU A 85 2.22 -18.20 6.11
CA LEU A 85 3.10 -19.38 6.00
C LEU A 85 2.58 -20.55 6.84
N ALA A 86 2.10 -20.29 8.06
CA ALA A 86 1.50 -21.31 8.91
C ALA A 86 0.23 -21.89 8.28
N ALA A 87 -0.65 -21.06 7.72
CA ALA A 87 -1.87 -21.51 7.04
C ALA A 87 -1.55 -22.38 5.81
N ILE A 88 -0.53 -22.00 5.02
CA ILE A 88 -0.06 -22.81 3.89
C ILE A 88 0.48 -24.15 4.38
N ALA A 89 1.31 -24.16 5.43
CA ALA A 89 1.87 -25.40 5.99
C ALA A 89 0.76 -26.35 6.49
N VAL A 90 -0.25 -25.81 7.17
CA VAL A 90 -1.43 -26.58 7.60
C VAL A 90 -2.22 -27.10 6.41
N ALA A 91 -2.48 -26.27 5.39
CA ALA A 91 -3.20 -26.70 4.19
C ALA A 91 -2.48 -27.84 3.46
N VAL A 92 -1.16 -27.74 3.29
CA VAL A 92 -0.34 -28.81 2.69
C VAL A 92 -0.37 -30.07 3.55
N GLY A 93 -0.14 -29.94 4.86
CA GLY A 93 -0.15 -31.08 5.77
C GLY A 93 -1.48 -31.84 5.73
N MET A 94 -2.59 -31.11 5.77
CA MET A 94 -3.92 -31.72 5.76
C MET A 94 -4.24 -32.37 4.42
N ARG A 95 -3.77 -31.82 3.30
CA ARG A 95 -3.89 -32.48 1.99
C ARG A 95 -3.20 -33.83 1.97
N LEU A 96 -2.03 -33.95 2.60
CA LEU A 96 -1.28 -35.21 2.66
C LEU A 96 -1.95 -36.25 3.57
N THR A 97 -2.75 -35.83 4.56
CA THR A 97 -3.42 -36.72 5.52
C THR A 97 -4.85 -37.10 5.14
N GLY A 98 -5.32 -36.73 3.94
CA GLY A 98 -6.66 -37.12 3.45
C GLY A 98 -7.67 -35.98 3.33
N GLY A 99 -7.24 -34.72 3.39
CA GLY A 99 -8.07 -33.54 3.14
C GLY A 99 -8.51 -32.79 4.39
N LEU A 100 -9.25 -31.71 4.19
CA LEU A 100 -9.72 -30.82 5.26
C LEU A 100 -11.16 -31.19 5.67
N PRO A 101 -11.44 -31.54 6.94
CA PRO A 101 -12.81 -31.66 7.41
C PRO A 101 -13.50 -30.30 7.41
N LEU A 102 -14.85 -30.28 7.40
CA LEU A 102 -15.64 -29.04 7.39
C LEU A 102 -15.24 -28.06 8.51
N ALA A 103 -14.99 -28.57 9.72
CA ALA A 103 -14.52 -27.74 10.84
C ALA A 103 -13.17 -27.07 10.53
N GLY A 104 -12.27 -27.76 9.83
CA GLY A 104 -10.99 -27.19 9.40
C GLY A 104 -11.15 -26.08 8.37
N LEU A 105 -12.13 -26.17 7.47
CA LEU A 105 -12.45 -25.12 6.50
C LEU A 105 -12.98 -23.86 7.20
N ILE A 106 -13.92 -24.05 8.13
CA ILE A 106 -14.52 -22.93 8.89
C ILE A 106 -13.44 -22.25 9.75
N LEU A 107 -12.66 -23.03 10.49
CA LEU A 107 -11.58 -22.50 11.32
C LEU A 107 -10.50 -21.81 10.49
N GLY A 108 -10.14 -22.38 9.33
CA GLY A 108 -9.18 -21.76 8.41
C GLY A 108 -9.67 -20.42 7.88
N ALA A 109 -10.92 -20.35 7.40
CA ALA A 109 -11.52 -19.13 6.88
C ALA A 109 -11.62 -18.01 7.93
N ILE A 110 -11.88 -18.36 9.21
CA ILE A 110 -11.93 -17.41 10.32
C ILE A 110 -10.52 -17.01 10.77
N ALA A 111 -9.60 -17.95 10.91
CA ALA A 111 -8.26 -17.69 11.44
C ALA A 111 -7.39 -16.84 10.52
N ILE A 112 -7.54 -17.01 9.19
CA ILE A 112 -6.76 -16.24 8.21
C ILE A 112 -7.34 -14.84 7.95
N ALA A 113 -8.59 -14.58 8.34
CA ALA A 113 -9.24 -13.30 8.07
C ALA A 113 -8.53 -12.11 8.75
N PRO A 114 -8.24 -12.11 10.08
CA PRO A 114 -7.58 -10.98 10.73
C PRO A 114 -6.24 -10.55 10.13
N PRO A 115 -5.26 -11.44 9.86
CA PRO A 115 -3.99 -11.03 9.29
C PRO A 115 -4.14 -10.51 7.86
N LEU A 116 -5.06 -11.06 7.06
CA LEU A 116 -5.30 -10.60 5.68
C LEU A 116 -6.06 -9.27 5.64
N VAL A 117 -7.07 -9.08 6.49
CA VAL A 117 -7.81 -7.82 6.61
C VAL A 117 -6.88 -6.70 7.06
N TRP A 118 -6.07 -6.95 8.09
CA TRP A 118 -5.08 -5.96 8.54
C TRP A 118 -4.07 -5.61 7.44
N ALA A 119 -3.54 -6.61 6.76
CA ALA A 119 -2.54 -6.40 5.71
C ALA A 119 -3.13 -5.71 4.48
N GLY A 120 -4.33 -6.11 4.07
CA GLY A 120 -5.04 -5.53 2.96
C GLY A 120 -5.37 -4.06 3.23
N TYR A 121 -5.97 -3.73 4.38
CA TYR A 121 -6.17 -2.33 4.79
C TYR A 121 -4.87 -1.53 4.76
N SER A 122 -3.79 -2.06 5.32
CA SER A 122 -2.48 -1.39 5.33
C SER A 122 -1.90 -1.14 3.94
N PHE A 123 -2.38 -1.83 2.90
CA PHE A 123 -1.87 -1.72 1.54
C PHE A 123 -2.77 -0.87 0.63
N VAL A 124 -4.09 -0.91 0.84
CA VAL A 124 -5.06 -0.23 -0.04
C VAL A 124 -5.57 1.09 0.54
N HIS A 125 -5.26 1.42 1.81
CA HIS A 125 -5.67 2.68 2.38
C HIS A 125 -5.03 3.84 1.61
N ASP A 126 -5.78 4.92 1.45
CA ASP A 126 -5.21 6.16 0.93
C ASP A 126 -4.26 6.74 1.97
N SER A 127 -3.04 6.99 1.53
CA SER A 127 -2.00 7.55 2.36
C SER A 127 -2.23 9.04 2.67
N GLU A 128 -3.08 9.73 1.90
CA GLU A 128 -3.46 11.13 2.16
C GLU A 128 -4.42 11.27 3.35
N LEU A 129 -5.16 10.21 3.69
CA LEU A 129 -6.10 10.18 4.81
C LEU A 129 -5.43 9.75 6.11
N GLU A 130 -5.98 10.19 7.24
CA GLU A 130 -5.49 9.75 8.55
C GLU A 130 -5.84 8.26 8.77
N PRO A 131 -4.85 7.39 9.05
CA PRO A 131 -5.08 5.97 9.20
C PRO A 131 -5.67 5.64 10.56
N TYR A 132 -6.50 4.60 10.61
CA TYR A 132 -6.97 4.03 11.86
C TYR A 132 -5.80 3.37 12.61
N VAL A 133 -5.68 3.63 13.91
CA VAL A 133 -4.61 3.10 14.76
C VAL A 133 -5.12 2.57 16.10
N GLY A 134 -4.32 1.76 16.77
CA GLY A 134 -4.58 1.33 18.15
C GLY A 134 -5.84 0.44 18.30
N PRO A 135 -6.62 0.63 19.37
CA PRO A 135 -7.81 -0.19 19.64
C PRO A 135 -8.90 -0.08 18.57
N GLU A 136 -9.03 1.08 17.94
CA GLU A 136 -10.04 1.31 16.89
C GLU A 136 -9.76 0.44 15.67
N LEU A 137 -8.51 0.47 15.17
CA LEU A 137 -8.09 -0.39 14.06
C LEU A 137 -8.34 -1.87 14.39
N ARG A 138 -7.96 -2.30 15.61
CA ARG A 138 -8.17 -3.69 16.04
C ARG A 138 -9.64 -4.10 15.98
N ASN A 139 -10.54 -3.27 16.50
CA ASN A 139 -11.97 -3.59 16.52
C ASN A 139 -12.55 -3.63 15.10
N ARG A 140 -12.20 -2.67 14.24
CA ARG A 140 -12.63 -2.66 12.83
C ARG A 140 -12.12 -3.88 12.05
N VAL A 141 -10.85 -4.26 12.24
CA VAL A 141 -10.26 -5.48 11.67
C VAL A 141 -11.02 -6.72 12.12
N LEU A 142 -11.33 -6.86 13.41
CA LEU A 142 -12.05 -8.04 13.92
C LEU A 142 -13.48 -8.12 13.37
N ILE A 143 -14.21 -7.00 13.35
CA ILE A 143 -15.57 -6.95 12.80
C ILE A 143 -15.54 -7.31 11.31
N CYS A 144 -14.66 -6.68 10.53
CA CYS A 144 -14.52 -6.94 9.11
C CYS A 144 -14.10 -8.40 8.83
N SER A 145 -13.23 -8.98 9.67
CA SER A 145 -12.83 -10.39 9.56
C SER A 145 -14.00 -11.37 9.74
N VAL A 146 -14.87 -11.11 10.72
CA VAL A 146 -16.08 -11.93 10.94
C VAL A 146 -17.04 -11.79 9.76
N LEU A 147 -17.25 -10.58 9.26
CA LEU A 147 -18.13 -10.33 8.11
C LEU A 147 -17.59 -10.98 6.83
N PHE A 148 -16.29 -10.92 6.61
CA PHE A 148 -15.63 -11.60 5.49
C PHE A 148 -15.74 -13.12 5.59
N ALA A 149 -15.53 -13.70 6.77
CA ALA A 149 -15.75 -15.12 6.98
C ALA A 149 -17.23 -15.50 6.74
N ALA A 150 -18.18 -14.64 7.14
CA ALA A 150 -19.60 -14.86 6.92
C ALA A 150 -20.01 -14.81 5.44
N LEU A 151 -19.24 -14.17 4.54
CA LEU A 151 -19.51 -14.20 3.10
C LEU A 151 -19.51 -15.64 2.54
N TRP A 152 -18.75 -16.55 3.15
CA TRP A 152 -18.74 -17.96 2.74
C TRP A 152 -20.07 -18.68 3.00
N LEU A 153 -20.96 -18.12 3.83
CA LEU A 153 -22.34 -18.63 3.95
C LEU A 153 -23.10 -18.47 2.64
N LEU A 154 -22.80 -17.44 1.83
CA LEU A 154 -23.39 -17.29 0.50
C LEU A 154 -23.01 -18.48 -0.38
N TYR A 155 -21.73 -18.87 -0.39
CA TYR A 155 -21.28 -20.07 -1.10
C TYR A 155 -21.88 -21.35 -0.53
N ALA A 156 -22.02 -21.47 0.79
CA ALA A 156 -22.53 -22.68 1.43
C ALA A 156 -24.04 -22.92 1.21
N PHE A 157 -24.85 -21.84 1.18
CA PHE A 157 -26.32 -21.95 1.21
C PHE A 157 -27.01 -21.56 -0.10
N ILE A 158 -26.48 -20.62 -0.88
CA ILE A 158 -27.12 -20.22 -2.15
C ILE A 158 -27.24 -21.39 -3.13
N PRO A 159 -26.21 -22.25 -3.32
CA PRO A 159 -26.26 -23.33 -4.30
C PRO A 159 -27.33 -24.36 -3.97
N SER A 160 -27.41 -24.77 -2.70
CA SER A 160 -28.41 -25.72 -2.22
C SER A 160 -29.81 -25.11 -2.25
N TYR A 161 -29.97 -23.85 -1.86
CA TYR A 161 -31.28 -23.21 -1.80
C TYR A 161 -31.88 -22.83 -3.16
N LEU A 162 -31.06 -22.29 -4.09
CA LEU A 162 -31.55 -21.81 -5.40
C LEU A 162 -31.50 -22.87 -6.49
N PHE A 163 -30.57 -23.81 -6.42
CA PHE A 163 -30.32 -24.78 -7.50
C PHE A 163 -30.54 -26.24 -7.06
N ASP A 164 -30.99 -26.47 -5.82
CA ASP A 164 -31.31 -27.79 -5.26
C ASP A 164 -30.14 -28.79 -5.36
N LEU A 165 -28.91 -28.27 -5.14
CA LEU A 165 -27.67 -29.06 -5.18
C LEU A 165 -27.39 -29.70 -3.82
N GLU A 166 -26.93 -30.96 -3.83
CA GLU A 166 -26.56 -31.68 -2.59
C GLU A 166 -25.27 -31.13 -1.98
N ALA A 167 -24.30 -30.79 -2.83
CA ALA A 167 -23.05 -30.16 -2.44
C ALA A 167 -22.80 -28.86 -3.23
N PRO A 168 -22.29 -27.79 -2.60
CA PRO A 168 -21.89 -26.57 -3.31
C PRO A 168 -20.90 -26.83 -4.45
N SER A 169 -20.06 -27.86 -4.34
CA SER A 169 -19.07 -28.21 -5.36
C SER A 169 -19.64 -28.73 -6.68
N GLU A 170 -20.92 -29.13 -6.72
CA GLU A 170 -21.60 -29.60 -7.94
C GLU A 170 -21.98 -28.47 -8.90
N MET A 171 -21.92 -27.21 -8.43
CA MET A 171 -22.25 -26.08 -9.27
C MET A 171 -21.30 -25.95 -10.47
N SER A 172 -21.78 -25.40 -11.58
CA SER A 172 -20.92 -25.07 -12.72
C SER A 172 -19.96 -23.92 -12.38
N TYR A 173 -18.83 -23.86 -13.09
CA TYR A 173 -17.86 -22.76 -12.95
C TYR A 173 -18.47 -21.37 -13.24
N LEU A 174 -19.48 -21.30 -14.11
CA LEU A 174 -20.19 -20.06 -14.40
C LEU A 174 -20.97 -19.58 -13.18
N VAL A 175 -21.75 -20.46 -12.54
CA VAL A 175 -22.51 -20.13 -11.32
C VAL A 175 -21.55 -19.77 -10.18
N PHE A 176 -20.46 -20.51 -10.02
CA PHE A 176 -19.41 -20.16 -9.06
C PHE A 176 -18.85 -18.75 -9.30
N GLY A 177 -18.56 -18.38 -10.54
CA GLY A 177 -18.09 -17.05 -10.91
C GLY A 177 -19.09 -15.94 -10.59
N ILE A 178 -20.39 -16.19 -10.79
CA ILE A 178 -21.46 -15.25 -10.41
C ILE A 178 -21.51 -15.07 -8.89
N ILE A 179 -21.56 -16.16 -8.12
CA ILE A 179 -21.60 -16.11 -6.65
C ILE A 179 -20.35 -15.41 -6.11
N PHE A 180 -19.18 -15.74 -6.63
CA PHE A 180 -17.93 -15.09 -6.27
C PHE A 180 -17.94 -13.58 -6.56
N SER A 181 -18.51 -13.16 -7.69
CA SER A 181 -18.67 -11.75 -8.04
C SER A 181 -19.61 -11.03 -7.06
N VAL A 182 -20.70 -11.67 -6.64
CA VAL A 182 -21.61 -11.14 -5.62
C VAL A 182 -20.89 -11.02 -4.26
N MET A 183 -20.16 -12.06 -3.85
CA MET A 183 -19.36 -12.04 -2.62
C MET A 183 -18.34 -10.90 -2.63
N LEU A 184 -17.67 -10.67 -3.77
CA LEU A 184 -16.71 -9.57 -3.94
C LEU A 184 -17.38 -8.20 -3.78
N VAL A 185 -18.53 -7.99 -4.42
CA VAL A 185 -19.24 -6.70 -4.33
C VAL A 185 -19.72 -6.45 -2.90
N ILE A 186 -20.30 -7.44 -2.23
CA ILE A 186 -20.72 -7.31 -0.82
C ILE A 186 -19.48 -7.07 0.07
N GLY A 187 -18.39 -7.80 -0.15
CA GLY A 187 -17.12 -7.58 0.56
C GLY A 187 -16.54 -6.19 0.36
N ALA A 188 -16.68 -5.61 -0.83
CA ALA A 188 -16.29 -4.23 -1.10
C ALA A 188 -17.12 -3.26 -0.25
N PHE A 189 -18.45 -3.40 -0.21
CA PHE A 189 -19.30 -2.58 0.65
C PHE A 189 -18.99 -2.74 2.15
N ILE A 190 -18.69 -3.96 2.61
CA ILE A 190 -18.23 -4.19 3.99
C ILE A 190 -16.93 -3.40 4.26
N SER A 191 -16.00 -3.40 3.30
CA SER A 191 -14.73 -2.68 3.43
C SER A 191 -14.91 -1.17 3.43
N VAL A 192 -15.77 -0.65 2.55
CA VAL A 192 -16.16 0.77 2.50
C VAL A 192 -16.78 1.18 3.84
N ALA A 193 -17.69 0.37 4.39
CA ALA A 193 -18.35 0.68 5.66
C ALA A 193 -17.41 0.56 6.88
N ALA A 194 -16.48 -0.41 6.87
CA ALA A 194 -15.59 -0.67 8.00
C ALA A 194 -14.39 0.27 8.06
N PHE A 195 -13.85 0.68 6.91
CA PHE A 195 -12.58 1.39 6.79
C PHE A 195 -12.64 2.66 5.94
N GLU A 196 -13.83 3.06 5.48
CA GLU A 196 -14.04 4.27 4.65
C GLU A 196 -13.18 4.27 3.38
N LEU A 197 -12.90 3.08 2.86
CA LEU A 197 -12.16 2.92 1.62
C LEU A 197 -13.02 3.35 0.43
N GLU A 198 -12.38 3.82 -0.63
CA GLU A 198 -13.03 3.90 -1.94
C GLU A 198 -13.46 2.51 -2.41
N PHE A 199 -14.51 2.45 -3.23
CA PHE A 199 -15.07 1.17 -3.68
C PHE A 199 -14.04 0.27 -4.37
N ALA A 200 -13.14 0.84 -5.19
CA ALA A 200 -12.08 0.09 -5.86
C ALA A 200 -11.07 -0.50 -4.87
N SER A 201 -10.63 0.28 -3.88
CA SER A 201 -9.79 -0.20 -2.78
C SER A 201 -10.50 -1.24 -1.92
N GLY A 202 -11.80 -1.06 -1.67
CA GLY A 202 -12.65 -2.04 -1.00
C GLY A 202 -12.73 -3.37 -1.77
N LEU A 203 -12.81 -3.32 -3.10
CA LEU A 203 -12.79 -4.52 -3.95
C LEU A 203 -11.45 -5.26 -3.86
N ALA A 204 -10.33 -4.53 -3.91
CA ALA A 204 -9.01 -5.12 -3.73
C ALA A 204 -8.84 -5.75 -2.34
N HIS A 205 -9.36 -5.08 -1.31
CA HIS A 205 -9.34 -5.56 0.07
C HIS A 205 -10.14 -6.87 0.26
N ALA A 206 -11.39 -6.90 -0.23
CA ALA A 206 -12.21 -8.11 -0.20
C ALA A 206 -11.63 -9.23 -1.07
N GLY A 207 -11.11 -8.88 -2.24
CA GLY A 207 -10.46 -9.81 -3.15
C GLY A 207 -9.24 -10.49 -2.56
N LEU A 208 -8.40 -9.76 -1.83
CA LEU A 208 -7.24 -10.34 -1.14
C LEU A 208 -7.67 -11.49 -0.20
N TYR A 209 -8.70 -11.28 0.61
CA TYR A 209 -9.21 -12.32 1.51
C TYR A 209 -9.82 -13.51 0.76
N LEU A 210 -10.75 -13.25 -0.16
CA LEU A 210 -11.48 -14.31 -0.86
C LEU A 210 -10.55 -15.15 -1.74
N ILE A 211 -9.66 -14.51 -2.51
CA ILE A 211 -8.70 -15.21 -3.37
C ILE A 211 -7.71 -16.00 -2.52
N ALA A 212 -7.15 -15.42 -1.45
CA ALA A 212 -6.23 -16.15 -0.57
C ALA A 212 -6.90 -17.38 0.07
N THR A 213 -8.16 -17.26 0.48
CA THR A 213 -8.92 -18.37 1.07
C THR A 213 -9.22 -19.46 0.04
N ILE A 214 -9.57 -19.09 -1.21
CA ILE A 214 -9.72 -20.05 -2.32
C ILE A 214 -8.39 -20.77 -2.58
N LEU A 215 -7.28 -20.03 -2.69
CA LEU A 215 -5.95 -20.61 -2.92
C LEU A 215 -5.56 -21.59 -1.80
N LEU A 216 -5.80 -21.23 -0.53
CA LEU A 216 -5.57 -22.13 0.60
C LEU A 216 -6.45 -23.37 0.52
N GLY A 217 -7.72 -23.23 0.15
CA GLY A 217 -8.63 -24.36 -0.07
C GLY A 217 -8.13 -25.29 -1.18
N VAL A 218 -7.73 -24.75 -2.33
CA VAL A 218 -7.17 -25.54 -3.44
C VAL A 218 -5.87 -26.23 -3.03
N ILE A 219 -5.00 -25.54 -2.27
CA ILE A 219 -3.79 -26.15 -1.70
C ILE A 219 -4.15 -27.29 -0.77
N ALA A 220 -5.21 -27.16 0.04
CA ALA A 220 -5.73 -28.21 0.93
C ALA A 220 -6.48 -29.34 0.20
N GLY A 221 -6.71 -29.23 -1.11
CA GLY A 221 -7.41 -30.24 -1.92
C GLY A 221 -8.93 -30.05 -2.02
N VAL A 222 -9.44 -28.86 -1.70
CA VAL A 222 -10.86 -28.52 -1.80
C VAL A 222 -11.24 -28.20 -3.24
N THR A 223 -12.33 -28.80 -3.72
CA THR A 223 -12.97 -28.48 -5.00
C THR A 223 -14.17 -27.56 -4.79
N PHE A 224 -14.11 -26.34 -5.33
CA PHE A 224 -15.15 -25.33 -5.13
C PHE A 224 -16.31 -25.42 -6.15
N ALA A 225 -16.09 -26.00 -7.33
CA ALA A 225 -17.09 -26.12 -8.40
C ALA A 225 -16.69 -27.21 -9.40
N GLY A 226 -17.65 -27.68 -10.21
CA GLY A 226 -17.42 -28.57 -11.34
C GLY A 226 -17.35 -30.06 -11.01
N VAL A 227 -17.80 -30.48 -9.83
CA VAL A 227 -17.96 -31.91 -9.50
C VAL A 227 -19.19 -32.45 -10.21
N ILE A 228 -19.07 -33.62 -10.85
CA ILE A 228 -20.20 -34.29 -11.51
C ILE A 228 -20.98 -35.05 -10.43
N PRO A 229 -22.30 -34.84 -10.29
CA PRO A 229 -23.12 -35.61 -9.35
C PRO A 229 -23.07 -37.10 -9.72
N VAL A 230 -22.85 -37.97 -8.73
CA VAL A 230 -22.70 -39.43 -8.90
C VAL A 230 -24.06 -40.11 -8.82
#